data_AF-A0A832NLA5-F1
#
_entry.id   AF-A0A832NLA5-F1
#
_cell.length_a   1.000
_cell.length_b   1.000
_cell.length_c   1.000
_cell.angle_alpha   90.00
_cell.angle_beta   90.00
_cell.angle_gamma   90.00
#
_symmetry.space_group_name_H-M   'P 1'
#
loop_
_entity.id
_entity.type
_entity.pdbx_description
1 polymer ?
#
loop_
_entity_poly.entity_id
_entity_poly.type
_entity_poly.pdbx_seq_one_letter_code
_entity_poly.pdbx_strand_id
1 'polypeptide(L)' 'MDTGPLVAFFDRSDADHEWAKSQWAKAPLPMLTCEPVLAEAAYLLQDLSGLAPD' A
#
# COMPACT_ATOMS: atom_id res chain seq x y z
N MET A 1 6.93 0.14 -7.84
CA MET A 1 5.96 -0.07 -6.74
C MET A 1 4.61 0.33 -7.28
N ASP A 2 3.64 -0.53 -7.04
CA ASP A 2 2.28 -0.47 -7.58
C ASP A 2 1.25 -0.39 -6.45
N THR A 3 0.01 -0.07 -6.78
CA THR A 3 -1.06 0.17 -5.80
C THR A 3 -1.33 -1.06 -4.94
N GLY A 4 -1.49 -2.24 -5.56
CA GLY A 4 -1.83 -3.48 -4.86
C GLY A 4 -0.88 -3.81 -3.70
N PRO A 5 0.45 -3.94 -3.93
CA PRO A 5 1.41 -4.21 -2.86
C PRO A 5 1.51 -3.10 -1.79
N LEU A 6 1.14 -1.86 -2.10
CA LEU A 6 1.03 -0.79 -1.09
C LEU A 6 -0.21 -1.01 -0.21
N VAL A 7 -1.37 -1.23 -0.81
CA VAL A 7 -2.63 -1.47 -0.10
C VAL A 7 -2.50 -2.70 0.79
N ALA A 8 -2.06 -3.85 0.24
CA ALA A 8 -1.87 -5.07 1.01
C ALA A 8 -0.87 -4.89 2.16
N PHE A 9 0.16 -4.06 1.99
CA PHE A 9 1.12 -3.79 3.07
C PHE A 9 0.52 -2.96 4.21
N PHE A 10 -0.35 -1.99 3.92
CA PHE A 10 -0.92 -1.09 4.94
C PHE A 10 -2.25 -1.59 5.52
N ASP A 11 -3.05 -2.35 4.77
CA ASP A 11 -4.27 -2.98 5.25
C ASP A 11 -3.95 -4.35 5.89
N ARG A 12 -4.13 -4.44 7.21
CA ARG A 12 -3.89 -5.68 7.97
C ARG A 12 -4.94 -6.76 7.73
N SER A 13 -6.09 -6.38 7.18
CA SER A 13 -7.19 -7.29 6.85
C SER A 13 -7.11 -7.83 5.42
N ASP A 14 -6.23 -7.26 4.59
CA ASP A 14 -5.98 -7.73 3.23
C ASP A 14 -5.41 -9.16 3.25
N ALA A 15 -5.93 -10.00 2.35
CA ALA A 15 -5.55 -11.41 2.28
C ALA A 15 -4.05 -11.62 2.00
N ASP A 16 -3.42 -10.66 1.32
CA ASP A 16 -2.01 -10.70 0.94
C ASP A 16 -1.11 -9.93 1.93
N HIS A 17 -1.62 -9.48 3.08
CA HIS A 17 -0.86 -8.67 4.04
C HIS A 17 0.47 -9.28 4.48
N GLU A 18 0.46 -10.56 4.86
CA GLU A 18 1.69 -11.25 5.29
C GLU A 18 2.64 -11.52 4.12
N TRP A 19 2.10 -11.76 2.92
CA TRP A 19 2.91 -11.87 1.72
C TRP A 19 3.59 -10.53 1.41
N ALA A 20 2.85 -9.43 1.44
CA ALA A 20 3.35 -8.09 1.21
C ALA A 20 4.46 -7.77 2.20
N LYS A 21 4.25 -7.93 3.51
CA LYS A 21 5.31 -7.73 4.53
C LYS A 21 6.59 -8.51 4.22
N SER A 22 6.47 -9.76 3.81
CA SER A 22 7.62 -10.60 3.42
C SER A 22 8.36 -10.06 2.19
N GLN A 23 7.64 -9.55 1.18
CA GLN A 23 8.25 -8.92 0.01
C GLN A 23 8.93 -7.59 0.36
N TRP A 24 8.27 -6.74 1.13
CA TRP A 24 8.79 -5.44 1.54
C TRP A 24 10.10 -5.56 2.33
N ALA A 25 10.23 -6.57 3.20
CA ALA A 25 11.47 -6.86 3.92
C ALA A 25 12.65 -7.27 3.02
N LYS A 26 12.38 -7.70 1.78
CA LYS A 26 13.37 -8.15 0.79
C LYS A 26 13.51 -7.20 -0.40
N ALA A 27 12.66 -6.17 -0.48
CA ALA A 27 12.58 -5.33 -1.64
C ALA A 27 13.85 -4.49 -1.80
N PRO A 28 14.41 -4.40 -3.02
CA PRO A 28 15.57 -3.54 -3.27
C PRO A 28 15.19 -2.07 -3.13
N LEU A 29 16.07 -1.29 -2.51
CA LEU A 29 15.92 0.16 -2.35
C LEU A 29 16.78 0.92 -3.38
N PRO A 30 16.29 2.07 -3.91
CA PRO A 30 14.99 2.67 -3.66
C PRO A 30 13.85 2.01 -4.44
N MET A 31 12.65 1.96 -3.86
CA MET A 31 11.45 1.53 -4.57
C MET A 31 10.84 2.71 -5.33
N LEU A 32 10.93 2.67 -6.65
CA LEU A 32 10.32 3.70 -7.52
C LEU A 32 8.79 3.52 -7.56
N THR A 33 8.07 4.63 -7.53
CA THR A 33 6.61 4.70 -7.68
C THR A 33 6.24 5.97 -8.45
N CYS A 34 4.96 6.23 -8.65
CA CYS A 34 4.45 7.43 -9.32
C CYS A 34 3.21 7.99 -8.62
N GLU A 35 2.86 9.23 -8.96
CA GLU A 35 1.75 9.96 -8.37
C GLU A 35 0.41 9.21 -8.51
N PRO A 36 0.06 8.58 -9.65
CA PRO A 36 -1.17 7.80 -9.76
C PRO A 36 -1.26 6.63 -8.77
N VAL A 37 -0.15 5.90 -8.56
CA VAL A 37 -0.10 4.78 -7.60
C VAL A 37 -0.34 5.26 -6.18
N LEU A 38 0.24 6.41 -5.81
CA LEU A 38 0.02 7.00 -4.48
C LEU A 38 -1.42 7.51 -4.32
N ALA A 39 -1.99 8.14 -5.35
CA ALA A 39 -3.36 8.65 -5.32
C ALA A 39 -4.38 7.51 -5.16
N GLU A 40 -4.22 6.42 -5.90
CA GLU A 40 -5.10 5.26 -5.81
C GLU A 40 -4.96 4.54 -4.46
N ALA A 41 -3.73 4.33 -3.98
CA ALA A 41 -3.50 3.72 -2.67
C ALA A 41 -4.12 4.56 -1.53
N ALA A 42 -4.00 5.89 -1.59
CA ALA A 42 -4.62 6.78 -0.62
C ALA A 42 -6.15 6.68 -0.64
N TYR A 43 -6.76 6.66 -1.83
CA TYR A 43 -8.21 6.49 -1.99
C TYR A 43 -8.69 5.14 -1.44
N LEU A 44 -7.97 4.04 -1.71
CA LEU A 44 -8.34 2.71 -1.23
C LEU A 44 -8.15 2.55 0.28
N LEU A 45 -7.14 3.21 0.87
CA LEU A 45 -6.83 3.12 2.30
C LEU A 45 -7.57 4.17 3.15
N GLN A 46 -8.43 5.01 2.57
CA GLN A 46 -8.98 6.19 3.24
C GLN A 46 -9.72 5.86 4.55
N ASP A 47 -10.45 4.73 4.58
CA ASP A 47 -11.24 4.30 5.74
C ASP A 47 -10.37 3.73 6.88
N LEU A 48 -9.17 3.23 6.55
CA LEU A 48 -8.22 2.66 7.52
C LEU A 48 -7.30 3.70 8.13
N SER A 49 -7.01 4.74 7.36
CA SER A 49 -5.94 5.71 7.63
C SER A 49 -6.42 7.00 8.28
N GLY A 50 -7.74 7.15 8.48
CA GLY A 50 -8.32 8.43 8.87
C GLY A 50 -8.11 9.52 7.80
N LEU A 51 -7.83 9.11 6.55
CA LEU A 51 -7.78 9.99 5.38
C LEU A 51 -9.15 10.12 4.70
N ALA A 52 -10.21 9.61 5.34
CA ALA A 52 -11.57 9.86 4.91
C ALA A 52 -11.77 11.37 4.74
N PRO A 53 -12.31 11.84 3.61
CA PRO A 53 -12.58 13.25 3.42
C PRO A 53 -13.59 13.74 4.46
N ASP A 54 -13.33 14.94 5.02
CA ASP A 54 -14.26 15.68 5.88
C ASP A 54 -15.64 15.88 5.21
#